data_AF-A0A2A6ZVD7-F1
#
_entry.id   AF-A0A2A6ZVD7-F1
#
_cell.length_a   1.000
_cell.length_b   1.000
_cell.length_c   1.000
_cell.angle_alpha   90.00
_cell.angle_beta   90.00
_cell.angle_gamma   90.00
#
_symmetry.space_group_name_H-M   'P 1'
#
loop_
_entity.id
_entity.type
_entity.pdbx_description
1 polymer ?
#
loop_
_entity_poly.entity_id
_entity_poly.type
_entity_poly.pdbx_seq_one_letter_code
_entity_poly.pdbx_strand_id
1 'polypeptide(L)'
;AVHDAIGNAKHNGVKNARFFAADATRWIGEAAAAGERADVIFMDPPREGSTPQFIESVACMAPKRVVYVSCNPVTLARDLELLTRKGYKVESSTPVDMFPHSEHIEVVCSMVRFKKH
;
A
#
# COMPACT_ATOMS: atom_id res chain seq x y z
N ALA A 1 15.86 7.07 7.19
CA ALA A 1 14.50 6.49 7.15
C ALA A 1 14.32 5.32 8.13
N VAL A 2 14.86 4.11 7.88
CA VAL A 2 14.63 2.94 8.77
C VAL A 2 15.19 3.17 10.17
N HIS A 3 16.40 3.74 10.30
CA HIS A 3 16.97 4.12 11.59
C HIS A 3 16.07 5.09 12.35
N ASP A 4 15.56 6.12 11.68
CA ASP A 4 14.67 7.13 12.28
C ASP A 4 13.37 6.49 12.75
N ALA A 5 12.80 5.56 11.97
CA ALA A 5 11.59 4.83 12.35
C ALA A 5 11.79 3.98 13.62
N ILE A 6 12.95 3.33 13.77
CA ILE A 6 13.33 2.60 14.99
C ILE A 6 13.47 3.56 16.17
N GLY A 7 14.13 4.71 15.97
CA GLY A 7 14.26 5.76 16.98
C GLY A 7 12.90 6.28 17.46
N ASN A 8 12.00 6.56 16.51
CA ASN A 8 10.64 7.02 16.78
C ASN A 8 9.82 5.98 17.55
N ALA A 9 9.90 4.70 17.18
CA ALA A 9 9.23 3.63 17.90
C ALA A 9 9.72 3.54 19.35
N LYS A 10 11.05 3.63 19.57
CA LYS A 10 11.63 3.65 20.90
C LYS A 10 11.17 4.86 21.73
N HIS A 11 11.18 6.05 21.14
CA HIS A 11 10.76 7.28 21.80
C HIS A 11 9.30 7.23 22.25
N ASN A 12 8.43 6.60 21.45
CA ASN A 12 7.00 6.47 21.73
C ASN A 12 6.62 5.18 22.48
N GLY A 13 7.60 4.35 22.89
CA GLY A 13 7.33 3.08 23.59
C GLY A 13 6.60 2.03 22.75
N VAL A 14 6.66 2.12 21.42
CA VAL A 14 6.03 1.17 20.48
C VAL A 14 6.87 -0.10 20.42
N LYS A 15 6.29 -1.23 20.86
CA LYS A 15 6.98 -2.53 20.95
C LYS A 15 6.53 -3.55 19.91
N ASN A 16 5.45 -3.26 19.18
CA ASN A 16 4.79 -4.14 18.22
C ASN A 16 5.05 -3.75 16.76
N ALA A 17 6.12 -3.02 16.48
CA ALA A 17 6.53 -2.62 15.14
C ALA A 17 7.88 -3.25 14.77
N ARG A 18 7.99 -3.73 13.54
CA ARG A 18 9.23 -4.25 12.94
C ARG A 18 9.52 -3.42 11.69
N PHE A 19 10.77 -3.02 11.50
CA PHE A 19 11.21 -2.19 10.39
C PHE A 19 12.26 -2.94 9.57
N PHE A 20 12.18 -2.83 8.24
CA PHE A 20 13.06 -3.54 7.32
C PHE A 20 13.62 -2.56 6.30
N ALA A 21 14.94 -2.60 6.09
CA ALA A 21 15.61 -1.88 5.01
C ALA A 21 15.77 -2.82 3.82
N ALA A 22 14.77 -2.87 2.95
CA ALA A 22 14.73 -3.76 1.79
C ALA A 22 13.94 -3.14 0.64
N ASP A 23 14.14 -3.68 -0.57
CA ASP A 23 13.21 -3.43 -1.67
C ASP A 23 11.84 -4.01 -1.33
N ALA A 24 10.80 -3.18 -1.45
CA ALA A 24 9.45 -3.54 -1.01
C ALA A 24 8.87 -4.70 -1.82
N THR A 25 9.12 -4.75 -3.14
CA THR A 25 8.63 -5.81 -4.05
C THR A 25 9.26 -7.14 -3.71
N ARG A 26 10.58 -7.15 -3.55
CA ARG A 26 11.32 -8.34 -3.15
C ARG A 26 10.88 -8.83 -1.77
N TRP A 27 10.82 -7.93 -0.79
CA TRP A 27 10.53 -8.29 0.59
C TRP A 27 9.12 -8.87 0.74
N ILE A 28 8.10 -8.26 0.14
CA ILE A 28 6.73 -8.76 0.23
C ILE A 28 6.57 -10.11 -0.49
N GLY A 29 7.29 -10.30 -1.61
CA GLY A 29 7.32 -11.58 -2.32
C GLY A 29 7.95 -12.70 -1.48
N GLU A 30 9.12 -12.44 -0.87
CA GLU A 30 9.79 -13.38 0.04
C GLU A 30 8.93 -13.68 1.28
N ALA A 31 8.30 -12.67 1.88
CA ALA A 31 7.41 -12.83 3.02
C ALA A 31 6.19 -13.69 2.67
N ALA A 32 5.53 -13.42 1.55
CA ALA A 32 4.39 -14.22 1.08
C ALA A 32 4.81 -15.67 0.80
N ALA A 33 5.98 -15.89 0.19
CA ALA A 33 6.52 -17.23 -0.06
C ALA A 33 6.87 -17.98 1.23
N ALA A 34 7.31 -17.26 2.27
CA ALA A 34 7.55 -17.80 3.61
C ALA A 34 6.25 -18.07 4.41
N GLY A 35 5.08 -17.78 3.85
CA GLY A 35 3.78 -18.00 4.49
C GLY A 35 3.34 -16.89 5.44
N GLU A 36 4.03 -15.75 5.46
CA GLU A 36 3.58 -14.56 6.19
C GLU A 36 2.23 -14.08 5.63
N ARG A 37 1.37 -13.58 6.52
CA ARG A 37 0.04 -13.09 6.17
C ARG A 37 -0.17 -11.69 6.75
N ALA A 38 -0.79 -10.83 5.95
CA ALA A 38 -1.26 -9.53 6.38
C ALA A 38 -2.79 -9.48 6.24
N ASP A 39 -3.50 -9.00 7.26
CA ASP A 39 -4.93 -8.69 7.13
C ASP A 39 -5.15 -7.41 6.30
N VAL A 40 -4.23 -6.44 6.44
CA VAL A 40 -4.27 -5.13 5.78
C VAL A 40 -2.89 -4.78 5.25
N ILE A 41 -2.83 -4.26 4.03
CA ILE A 41 -1.62 -3.63 3.48
C ILE A 41 -1.90 -2.14 3.27
N PHE A 42 -1.02 -1.30 3.80
CA PHE A 42 -0.99 0.14 3.53
C PHE A 42 0.15 0.44 2.56
N MET A 43 -0.11 1.22 1.53
CA MET A 43 0.89 1.58 0.53
C MET A 43 0.77 3.05 0.14
N ASP A 44 1.94 3.71 0.09
CA ASP A 44 2.13 5.10 -0.29
C ASP A 44 3.33 5.16 -1.27
N PRO A 45 3.11 4.83 -2.54
CA PRO A 45 4.16 4.73 -3.54
C PRO A 45 4.56 6.11 -4.08
N PRO A 46 5.70 6.22 -4.81
CA PRO A 46 6.08 7.46 -5.48
C PRO A 46 5.05 7.90 -6.53
N ARG A 47 5.22 9.11 -7.07
CA ARG A 47 4.30 9.72 -8.06
C ARG A 47 4.04 8.86 -9.31
N GLU A 48 4.98 7.99 -9.67
CA GLU A 48 4.88 7.01 -10.77
C GLU A 48 3.90 5.86 -10.48
N GLY A 49 3.42 5.76 -9.25
CA GLY A 49 2.59 4.68 -8.74
C GLY A 49 3.41 3.45 -8.36
N SER A 50 2.72 2.33 -8.23
CA SER A 50 3.31 1.03 -7.92
C SER A 50 3.74 0.30 -9.18
N THR A 51 4.67 -0.63 -9.03
CA THR A 51 5.03 -1.53 -10.13
C THR A 51 4.00 -2.67 -10.25
N PRO A 52 3.78 -3.21 -11.47
CA PRO A 52 2.94 -4.40 -11.64
C PRO A 52 3.41 -5.58 -10.79
N GLN A 53 4.72 -5.75 -10.60
CA GLN A 53 5.32 -6.81 -9.79
C GLN A 53 5.00 -6.65 -8.30
N PHE A 54 4.99 -5.40 -7.80
CA PHE A 54 4.58 -5.13 -6.42
C PHE A 54 3.10 -5.46 -6.22
N ILE A 55 2.23 -5.03 -7.15
CA ILE A 55 0.79 -5.32 -7.11
C ILE A 55 0.51 -6.83 -7.16
N GLU A 56 1.25 -7.59 -7.98
CA GLU A 56 1.17 -9.05 -8.00
C GLU A 56 1.49 -9.64 -6.62
N SER A 57 2.56 -9.16 -6.00
CA SER A 57 3.02 -9.68 -4.71
C SER A 57 2.06 -9.34 -3.57
N VAL A 58 1.44 -8.15 -3.60
CA VAL A 58 0.31 -7.77 -2.73
C VAL A 58 -0.87 -8.73 -2.93
N ALA A 59 -1.23 -9.02 -4.19
CA ALA A 59 -2.31 -9.96 -4.49
C ALA A 59 -2.01 -11.40 -4.03
N CYS A 60 -0.75 -11.85 -4.13
CA CYS A 60 -0.27 -13.15 -3.63
C CYS A 60 -0.33 -13.25 -2.11
N MET A 61 0.07 -12.20 -1.37
CA MET A 61 -0.10 -12.13 0.10
C MET A 61 -1.58 -12.09 0.49
N ALA A 62 -2.39 -11.57 -0.42
CA ALA A 62 -3.84 -11.74 -0.44
C ALA A 62 -4.58 -11.16 0.80
N PRO A 63 -4.21 -9.94 1.27
CA PRO A 63 -4.85 -9.29 2.41
C PRO A 63 -6.36 -9.09 2.21
N LYS A 64 -7.08 -8.92 3.33
CA LYS A 64 -8.51 -8.60 3.28
C LYS A 64 -8.75 -7.18 2.78
N ARG A 65 -7.83 -6.25 3.07
CA ARG A 65 -7.89 -4.84 2.69
C ARG A 65 -6.55 -4.31 2.18
N VAL A 66 -6.61 -3.47 1.17
CA VAL A 66 -5.50 -2.63 0.70
C VAL A 66 -5.91 -1.18 0.87
N VAL A 67 -5.08 -0.38 1.54
CA VAL A 67 -5.24 1.08 1.64
C VAL A 67 -4.13 1.71 0.82
N TYR A 68 -4.52 2.45 -0.22
CA TYR A 68 -3.62 3.07 -1.19
C TYR A 68 -3.68 4.59 -1.03
N VAL A 69 -2.55 5.21 -0.68
CA VAL A 69 -2.38 6.67 -0.70
C VAL A 69 -1.65 7.06 -1.97
N SER A 70 -2.11 8.08 -2.67
CA SER A 70 -1.49 8.54 -3.92
C SER A 70 -1.56 10.04 -4.09
N CYS A 71 -0.42 10.62 -4.45
CA CYS A 71 -0.28 12.03 -4.87
C CYS A 71 -0.57 12.25 -6.37
N ASN A 72 -0.92 11.18 -7.10
CA ASN A 72 -1.19 11.22 -8.53
C ASN A 72 -2.43 10.36 -8.87
N PRO A 73 -3.58 10.98 -9.23
CA PRO A 73 -4.80 10.25 -9.52
C PRO A 73 -4.70 9.40 -10.79
N VAL A 74 -3.80 9.74 -11.74
CA VAL A 74 -3.65 8.99 -13.00
C VAL A 74 -2.99 7.64 -12.76
N THR A 75 -1.87 7.61 -12.03
CA THR A 75 -1.19 6.35 -11.71
C THR A 75 -1.97 5.54 -10.68
N LEU A 76 -2.68 6.20 -9.76
CA LEU A 76 -3.67 5.55 -8.89
C LEU A 76 -4.70 4.77 -9.71
N ALA A 77 -5.35 5.40 -10.70
CA ALA A 77 -6.38 4.74 -11.50
C ALA A 77 -5.86 3.49 -12.21
N ARG A 78 -4.65 3.55 -12.81
CA ARG A 78 -3.95 2.41 -13.41
C ARG A 78 -3.77 1.27 -12.40
N ASP A 79 -3.28 1.59 -11.20
CA ASP A 79 -2.91 0.59 -10.20
C ASP A 79 -4.15 -0.05 -9.55
N LEU A 80 -5.21 0.73 -9.33
CA LEU A 80 -6.51 0.23 -8.87
C LEU A 80 -7.14 -0.73 -9.90
N GLU A 81 -6.96 -0.48 -11.20
CA GLU A 81 -7.42 -1.39 -12.24
C GLU A 81 -6.69 -2.75 -12.15
N LEU A 82 -5.37 -2.74 -11.97
CA LEU A 82 -4.58 -3.95 -11.79
C LEU A 82 -5.02 -4.74 -10.54
N LEU A 83 -5.20 -4.07 -9.40
CA LEU A 83 -5.72 -4.70 -8.18
C LEU A 83 -7.14 -5.25 -8.38
N THR A 84 -7.97 -4.55 -9.15
CA THR A 84 -9.34 -5.00 -9.45
C THR A 84 -9.34 -6.30 -10.26
N ARG A 85 -8.47 -6.40 -11.26
CA ARG A 85 -8.25 -7.64 -12.04
C ARG A 85 -7.77 -8.79 -11.16
N LYS A 86 -7.17 -8.50 -10.00
CA LYS A 86 -6.70 -9.47 -8.99
C LYS A 86 -7.70 -9.78 -7.87
N GLY A 87 -8.96 -9.36 -8.02
CA GLY A 87 -10.04 -9.73 -7.08
C GLY A 87 -10.22 -8.76 -5.92
N TYR A 88 -9.81 -7.50 -6.09
CA TYR A 88 -10.15 -6.41 -5.18
C TYR A 88 -11.25 -5.53 -5.74
N LYS A 89 -12.03 -4.90 -4.86
CA LYS A 89 -13.00 -3.86 -5.24
C LYS A 89 -12.69 -2.60 -4.46
N VAL A 90 -12.80 -1.45 -5.12
CA VAL A 90 -12.75 -0.16 -4.43
C VAL A 90 -13.97 -0.06 -3.51
N GLU A 91 -13.72 0.14 -2.21
CA GLU A 91 -14.72 0.37 -1.18
C GLU A 91 -14.97 1.87 -0.99
N SER A 92 -13.91 2.67 -1.00
CA SER A 92 -13.99 4.13 -0.91
C SER A 92 -12.79 4.80 -1.58
N SER A 93 -12.97 6.05 -2.00
CA SER A 93 -11.92 6.93 -2.50
C SER A 93 -12.16 8.34 -1.95
N THR A 94 -11.18 8.89 -1.25
CA THR A 94 -11.30 10.18 -0.55
C THR A 94 -10.15 11.09 -0.95
N PRO A 95 -10.40 12.18 -1.69
CA PRO A 95 -9.39 13.20 -1.94
C PRO A 95 -9.12 14.00 -0.67
N VAL A 96 -7.86 14.41 -0.49
CA VAL A 96 -7.35 15.21 0.64
C VAL A 96 -6.51 16.33 0.06
N ASP A 97 -6.90 17.57 0.32
CA ASP A 97 -6.12 18.75 -0.06
C ASP A 97 -4.98 18.97 0.95
N MET A 98 -3.84 18.34 0.70
CA MET A 98 -2.61 18.58 1.48
C MET A 98 -1.83 19.81 0.99
N PHE A 99 -2.17 20.36 -0.17
CA PHE A 99 -1.43 21.44 -0.82
C PHE A 99 -2.39 22.51 -1.39
N PRO A 100 -3.06 23.28 -0.52
CA PRO A 100 -3.99 24.31 -0.96
C PRO A 100 -3.32 25.31 -1.90
N HIS A 101 -4.07 25.78 -2.90
CA HIS A 101 -3.60 26.69 -3.94
C HIS A 101 -2.54 26.09 -4.90
N SER A 102 -2.47 24.75 -5.00
CA SER A 102 -1.68 24.05 -6.01
C SER A 102 -2.56 23.13 -6.87
N GLU A 103 -1.99 22.55 -7.91
CA GLU A 103 -2.65 21.51 -8.72
C GLU A 103 -2.53 20.10 -8.10
N HIS A 104 -1.83 19.96 -6.96
CA HIS A 104 -1.61 18.68 -6.33
C HIS A 104 -2.81 18.24 -5.50
N ILE A 105 -3.14 16.95 -5.58
CA ILE A 105 -4.18 16.33 -4.76
C ILE A 105 -3.68 14.98 -4.26
N GLU A 106 -3.93 14.70 -2.99
CA GLU A 106 -3.70 13.38 -2.39
C GLU A 106 -5.01 12.61 -2.38
N VAL A 107 -4.97 11.31 -2.63
CA VAL A 107 -6.15 10.46 -2.63
C VAL A 107 -5.88 9.22 -1.79
N VAL A 108 -6.76 8.95 -0.83
CA VAL A 108 -6.76 7.71 -0.06
C VAL A 108 -7.86 6.80 -0.59
N CYS A 109 -7.48 5.62 -1.08
CA CYS A 109 -8.39 4.61 -1.59
C CYS A 109 -8.38 3.37 -0.69
N SER A 110 -9.55 2.94 -0.21
CA SER A 110 -9.73 1.65 0.45
C SER A 110 -10.23 0.64 -0.57
N MET A 111 -9.53 -0.49 -0.69
CA MET A 111 -9.98 -1.63 -1.47
C MET A 111 -10.15 -2.85 -0.58
N VAL A 112 -11.21 -3.62 -0.81
CA VAL A 112 -11.46 -4.88 -0.10
C VAL A 112 -11.43 -6.04 -1.07
N ARG A 113 -10.93 -7.18 -0.60
CA ARG A 113 -10.91 -8.40 -1.39
C ARG A 113 -12.34 -8.91 -1.57
N PHE A 114 -12.77 -9.14 -2.80
CA PHE A 114 -14.05 -9.79 -3.08
C PHE A 114 -13.80 -11.20 -3.59
N LYS A 115 -14.29 -12.21 -2.86
CA LYS A 115 -14.26 -13.58 -3.35
C LYS A 115 -15.18 -13.66 -4.56
N LYS A 116 -14.63 -13.94 -5.75
CA LYS A 116 -15.43 -14.55 -6.82
C LYS A 116 -15.76 -15.96 -6.34
N HIS A 117 -17.05 -16.23 -6.16
CA HIS A 117 -17.58 -17.59 -6.06
C HIS A 117 -17.29 -18.36 -7.35
#